data_AF-A0A9J6PUV0-F1
#
_entry.id   AF-A0A9J6PUV0-F1
#
_cell.length_a   1.000
_cell.length_b   1.000
_cell.length_c   1.000
_cell.angle_alpha   90.00
_cell.angle_beta   90.00
_cell.angle_gamma   90.00
#
_symmetry.space_group_name_H-M   'P 1'
#
loop_
_entity.id
_entity.type
_entity.pdbx_description
1 polymer ?
#
loop_
_entity_poly.entity_id
_entity_poly.type
_entity_poly.pdbx_seq_one_letter_code
_entity_poly.pdbx_strand_id
1 'polypeptide(L)' 'MSGESIGINEVYEIAREKFPEGHLKVEIWELGLRFVWESELKSGSAFLQEPLNKISASTILGFLHAELKEPNYSDRDSTH' A
#
# COMPACT_ATOMS: atom_id res chain seq x y z
N MET A 1 22.50 -6.81 13.18
CA MET A 1 22.39 -5.99 11.96
C MET A 1 21.66 -4.72 12.35
N SER A 2 22.29 -3.56 12.25
CA SER A 2 21.60 -2.27 12.41
C SER A 2 20.68 -2.11 11.20
N GLY A 3 19.39 -2.37 11.39
CA GLY A 3 18.41 -2.22 10.31
C GLY A 3 18.38 -0.78 9.86
N GLU A 4 18.64 -0.55 8.57
CA GLU A 4 18.39 0.75 7.96
C GLU A 4 16.91 1.10 8.18
N SER A 5 16.67 2.16 8.94
CA SER A 5 15.34 2.72 9.10
C SER A 5 14.94 3.39 7.79
N ILE A 6 13.82 2.98 7.22
CA ILE A 6 13.25 3.66 6.04
C ILE A 6 12.81 5.08 6.42
N GLY A 7 13.16 6.06 5.58
CA GLY A 7 12.72 7.44 5.76
C GLY A 7 11.28 7.63 5.30
N ILE A 8 10.53 8.54 5.92
CA ILE A 8 9.15 8.85 5.51
C ILE A 8 9.06 9.35 4.05
N ASN A 9 10.11 10.01 3.55
CA ASN A 9 10.20 10.41 2.15
C ASN A 9 10.20 9.19 1.22
N GLU A 10 11.00 8.18 1.56
CA GLU A 10 11.10 6.94 0.79
C GLU A 10 9.78 6.14 0.82
N VAL A 11 9.11 6.09 1.98
CA VAL A 11 7.76 5.51 2.09
C VAL A 11 6.78 6.19 1.13
N TYR A 12 6.82 7.53 1.07
CA TYR A 12 5.94 8.29 0.19
C TYR A 12 6.23 8.04 -1.29
N GLU A 13 7.50 8.07 -1.70
CA GLU A 13 7.90 7.82 -3.08
C GLU A 13 7.50 6.40 -3.55
N ILE A 14 7.73 5.38 -2.72
CA ILE A 14 7.32 4.00 -3.01
C ILE A 14 5.81 3.91 -3.22
N ALA A 15 5.01 4.57 -2.37
CA ALA A 15 3.57 4.59 -2.54
C ALA A 15 3.15 5.40 -3.78
N ARG A 16 3.85 6.48 -4.11
CA ARG A 16 3.57 7.31 -5.29
C ARG A 16 3.82 6.58 -6.60
N GLU A 17 4.78 5.66 -6.66
CA GLU A 17 4.97 4.77 -7.81
C GLU A 17 3.74 3.89 -8.09
N LYS A 18 2.98 3.50 -7.06
CA LYS A 18 1.76 2.70 -7.19
C LYS A 18 0.53 3.54 -7.49
N PHE A 19 0.53 4.80 -7.06
CA PHE A 19 -0.56 5.76 -7.24
C PHE A 19 -0.02 7.04 -7.91
N PRO A 20 0.33 6.99 -9.21
CA PRO A 20 1.03 8.10 -9.89
C PRO A 20 0.15 9.33 -10.10
N GLU A 21 -1.17 9.19 -10.01
CA GLU A 21 -2.16 10.24 -10.23
C GLU A 21 -3.01 10.49 -8.98
N GLY A 22 -3.64 11.66 -8.94
CA GLY A 22 -4.52 12.04 -7.83
C GLY A 22 -3.81 12.31 -6.50
N HIS A 23 -4.57 12.27 -5.43
CA HIS A 23 -4.11 12.52 -4.06
C HIS A 23 -3.59 11.24 -3.41
N LEU A 24 -2.43 11.35 -2.77
CA LEU A 24 -1.84 10.30 -1.96
C LEU A 24 -1.55 10.85 -0.57
N LYS A 25 -1.97 10.13 0.46
CA LYS A 25 -1.65 10.40 1.86
C LYS A 25 -1.10 9.14 2.50
N VAL A 26 0.01 9.29 3.22
CA VAL A 26 0.56 8.28 4.10
C VAL A 26 0.36 8.73 5.53
N GLU A 27 -0.34 7.93 6.33
CA GLU A 27 -0.57 8.19 7.74
C GLU A 27 0.31 7.25 8.58
N ILE A 28 1.00 7.81 9.57
CA ILE A 28 1.80 7.03 10.52
C ILE A 28 0.94 6.76 11.76
N TRP A 29 0.83 5.49 12.12
CA TRP A 29 0.08 5.02 13.28
C TRP A 29 1.02 4.24 14.21
N GLU A 30 0.63 4.07 15.48
CA GLU A 30 1.40 3.28 16.44
C GLU A 30 1.63 1.83 15.97
N LEU A 31 0.65 1.28 15.25
CA LEU A 31 0.63 -0.10 14.77
C LEU A 31 1.16 -0.28 13.34
N GLY A 32 1.55 0.80 12.65
CA GLY A 32 2.06 0.72 11.27
C GLY A 32 1.72 1.93 10.40
N LEU A 33 1.47 1.67 9.12
CA LEU A 33 1.24 2.72 8.12
C LEU A 33 -0.10 2.54 7.42
N ARG A 34 -0.82 3.65 7.20
CA ARG A 34 -1.99 3.65 6.32
C ARG A 34 -1.68 4.41 5.04
N PHE A 35 -1.98 3.77 3.92
CA PHE A 35 -1.94 4.40 2.60
C PHE A 35 -3.37 4.74 2.21
N VAL A 36 -3.62 5.99 1.85
CA VAL A 36 -4.91 6.48 1.36
C VAL A 36 -4.67 7.13 0.01
N TRP A 37 -5.41 6.68 -1.01
CA TRP A 37 -5.30 7.21 -2.37
C TRP A 37 -6.67 7.56 -2.91
N GLU A 38 -6.71 8.62 -3.71
CA GLU A 38 -7.92 9.10 -4.36
C GLU A 38 -7.56 9.69 -5.72
N SER A 39 -8.17 9.14 -6.77
CA SER A 39 -8.13 9.68 -8.14
C SER A 39 -9.54 9.67 -8.74
N GLU A 40 -9.69 10.23 -9.94
CA GLU A 40 -10.97 10.20 -10.66
C GLU A 40 -11.45 8.77 -10.98
N LEU A 41 -10.53 7.81 -11.06
CA LEU A 41 -10.82 6.43 -11.46
C LEU A 41 -11.01 5.49 -10.27
N LYS A 42 -10.24 5.68 -9.19
CA LYS A 42 -10.24 4.75 -8.05
C LYS A 42 -9.79 5.46 -6.78
N SER A 43 -10.53 5.21 -5.71
CA SER A 43 -10.18 5.60 -4.35
C SER A 43 -10.02 4.35 -3.48
N GLY A 44 -9.17 4.43 -2.45
CA GLY A 44 -9.04 3.35 -1.50
C GLY A 44 -8.14 3.68 -0.33
N SER A 45 -8.10 2.76 0.62
CA SER A 45 -7.15 2.81 1.71
C SER A 45 -6.74 1.41 2.15
N ALA A 46 -5.47 1.24 2.48
CA ALA A 46 -4.93 -0.02 2.97
C ALA A 46 -4.01 0.22 4.16
N PHE A 47 -4.04 -0.68 5.15
CA PHE A 47 -3.28 -0.55 6.40
C PHE A 47 -2.22 -1.65 6.51
N LEU A 48 -0.95 -1.26 6.44
CA LEU A 48 0.19 -2.13 6.71
C LEU A 48 0.40 -2.20 8.22
N GLN A 49 -0.08 -3.28 8.84
CA GLN A 49 0.09 -3.53 10.26
C GLN A 49 1.43 -4.22 10.54
N GLU A 50 2.49 -3.42 10.63
CA GLU A 50 3.83 -3.87 11.02
C GLU A 50 4.47 -2.79 11.91
N PRO A 51 5.20 -3.14 12.98
CA PRO A 51 5.92 -2.16 13.79
C PRO A 51 6.81 -1.26 12.92
N LEU A 52 6.76 0.05 13.17
CA LEU A 52 7.46 1.06 12.34
C LEU A 52 8.97 0.77 12.17
N ASN A 53 9.60 0.20 13.19
CA ASN A 53 11.02 -0.18 13.17
C ASN A 53 11.34 -1.47 12.38
N LYS A 54 10.32 -2.15 11.84
CA LYS A 54 10.44 -3.35 11.02
C LYS A 54 9.98 -3.12 9.58
N ILE A 55 9.41 -1.95 9.29
CA ILE A 55 8.97 -1.59 7.94
C ILE A 55 10.21 -1.32 7.08
N SER A 56 10.24 -1.97 5.92
CA SER A 56 11.25 -1.79 4.89
C SER A 56 10.58 -1.48 3.55
N ALA A 57 11.36 -1.00 2.58
CA ALA A 57 10.86 -0.72 1.23
C ALA A 57 10.21 -1.96 0.58
N SER A 58 10.82 -3.14 0.74
CA SER A 58 10.30 -4.40 0.20
C SER A 58 9.00 -4.82 0.88
N THR A 59 8.85 -4.58 2.18
CA THR A 59 7.60 -4.82 2.91
C THR A 59 6.46 -3.97 2.34
N ILE A 60 6.70 -2.67 2.12
CA ILE A 60 5.69 -1.75 1.57
C ILE A 60 5.31 -2.15 0.15
N LEU A 61 6.30 -2.40 -0.72
CA LEU A 61 6.08 -2.81 -2.10
C LEU A 61 5.27 -4.11 -2.18
N GLY A 62 5.65 -5.11 -1.39
CA GLY A 62 4.95 -6.39 -1.34
C GLY A 62 3.51 -6.25 -0.88
N PHE A 63 3.28 -5.45 0.17
CA PHE A 63 1.95 -5.15 0.69
C PHE A 63 1.07 -4.46 -0.35
N LEU A 64 1.51 -3.32 -0.90
CA LEU A 64 0.72 -2.57 -1.89
C LEU A 64 0.45 -3.39 -3.15
N HIS A 65 1.39 -4.24 -3.58
CA HIS A 65 1.18 -5.13 -4.72
C HIS A 65 0.12 -6.19 -4.45
N ALA A 66 0.04 -6.70 -3.23
CA ALA A 66 -1.00 -7.66 -2.83
C ALA A 66 -2.38 -6.99 -2.76
N GLU A 67 -2.46 -5.78 -2.20
CA GLU A 67 -3.72 -5.02 -2.08
C GLU A 67 -4.30 -4.59 -3.43
N LEU A 68 -3.44 -4.32 -4.41
CA LEU A 68 -3.86 -3.88 -5.74
C LEU A 68 -4.18 -5.02 -6.71
N LYS A 69 -3.83 -6.26 -6.36
CA LYS A 69 -4.28 -7.44 -7.10
C LYS A 69 -5.73 -7.73 -6.72
N GLU A 70 -6.66 -7.33 -7.58
CA GLU A 70 -8.04 -7.77 -7.46
C GLU A 70 -8.08 -9.31 -7.46
N PRO A 71 -8.81 -9.95 -6.53
CA PRO A 71 -9.13 -11.35 -6.67
C PRO A 71 -10.02 -11.49 -7.91
N ASN A 72 -9.55 -12.24 -8.90
CA ASN A 72 -10.24 -12.51 -10.16
C ASN A 72 -11.45 -13.42 -9.87
N TYR A 73 -12.54 -12.88 -9.32
CA TYR A 73 -13.82 -13.57 -9.19
C TYR A 73 -14.60 -13.48 -10.50
N SER A 74 -14.01 -13.94 -11.60
CA SER A 74 -14.67 -14.02 -12.91
C SER A 74 -14.66 -15.47 -13.41
N ASP A 75 -15.10 -16.41 -12.58
CA ASP A 75 -15.20 -17.83 -12.98
C ASP A 75 -16.24 -18.62 -12.19
N ARG A 76 -17.36 -17.98 -11.79
CA ARG A 76 -18.56 -18.74 -11.37
C ARG A 76 -19.83 -18.04 -11.84
N ASP A 77 -20.69 -18.87 -12.42
CA ASP A 77 -22.09 -18.65 -12.80
C ASP A 77 -22.37 -18.13 -14.22
N SER A 78 -21.94 -18.94 -15.20
CA SER A 78 -22.68 -19.10 -16.46
C SER A 78 -23.08 -20.57 -16.65
N THR A 79 -23.95 -21.07 -15.77
CA THR A 79 -24.76 -22.26 -16.06
C THR A 79 -26.18 -21.98 -15.60
N HIS A 80 -27.01 -21.48 -16.50
CA HIS A 80 -28.43 -21.79 -16.60
C HIS A 80 -28.94 -21.57 -18.02
#